data_AF-A0A2S9JHR1-F1
#
_entry.id   AF-A0A2S9JHR1-F1
#
_cell.length_a   1.000
_cell.length_b   1.000
_cell.length_c   1.000
_cell.angle_alpha   90.00
_cell.angle_beta   90.00
_cell.angle_gamma   90.00
#
_symmetry.space_group_name_H-M   'P 1'
#
loop_
_entity.id
_entity.type
_entity.pdbx_description
1 polymer ?
#
loop_
_entity_poly.entity_id
_entity_poly.type
_entity_poly.pdbx_seq_one_letter_code
_entity_poly.pdbx_strand_id
1 'polypeptide(L)' 'MVHDRTNGNDLSLTHEFMSVMLGVRRPRVTETLHVLEGKGYIRSSRGKTTVLNRVGLIEDAGGYYGVAEQEYENLMNII' A
#
# COMPACT_ATOMS: atom_id res chain seq x y z
N MET A 1 1.97 -6.33 -1.68
CA MET A 1 3.37 -6.23 -2.16
C MET A 1 4.33 -5.29 -1.40
N VAL A 2 4.20 -3.95 -1.39
CA VAL A 2 5.27 -3.08 -0.79
C VAL A 2 5.35 -3.20 0.73
N HIS A 3 4.20 -3.19 1.40
CA HIS A 3 4.13 -3.36 2.85
C HIS A 3 4.60 -4.74 3.31
N ASP A 4 4.46 -5.78 2.48
CA ASP A 4 4.92 -7.14 2.80
C ASP A 4 6.45 -7.26 2.77
N ARG A 5 7.10 -6.34 2.04
CA ARG A 5 8.54 -6.29 1.84
C ARG A 5 9.21 -5.21 2.71
N THR A 6 8.43 -4.53 3.55
CA THR A 6 8.91 -3.49 4.44
C THR A 6 8.87 -4.00 5.87
N ASN A 7 9.93 -3.77 6.63
CA ASN A 7 9.92 -4.08 8.05
C ASN A 7 9.15 -2.98 8.81
N GLY A 8 8.03 -3.35 9.43
CA GLY A 8 7.14 -2.42 10.13
C GLY A 8 6.07 -1.79 9.23
N ASN A 9 5.36 -0.79 9.75
CA ASN A 9 4.14 -0.25 9.13
C ASN A 9 4.38 1.02 8.31
N ASP A 10 5.62 1.50 8.24
CA ASP A 10 5.96 2.80 7.65
C ASP A 10 6.50 2.64 6.23
N LEU A 11 5.79 3.23 5.27
CA LEU A 11 6.18 3.29 3.87
C LEU A 11 6.79 4.66 3.58
N SER A 12 8.11 4.70 3.37
CA SER A 12 8.84 5.92 2.98
C SER A 12 8.65 6.23 1.49
N LEU A 13 7.40 6.54 1.11
CA LEU A 13 7.02 6.84 -0.27
C LEU A 13 6.38 8.22 -0.34
N THR A 14 6.79 9.00 -1.35
CA THR A 14 6.12 10.26 -1.69
C THR A 14 4.92 9.98 -2.60
N HIS A 15 3.94 10.89 -2.62
CA HIS A 15 2.81 10.80 -3.56
C HIS A 15 3.28 10.83 -5.01
N GLU A 16 4.35 11.58 -5.30
CA GLU A 16 4.95 11.63 -6.63
C GLU A 16 5.51 10.27 -7.04
N PHE A 17 6.27 9.63 -6.14
CA PHE A 17 6.86 8.34 -6.42
C PHE A 17 5.81 7.24 -6.57
N MET A 18 4.76 7.25 -5.73
CA MET A 18 3.60 6.36 -5.91
C MET A 18 2.90 6.58 -7.25
N SER A 19 2.83 7.82 -7.73
CA SER A 19 2.19 8.13 -9.01
C SER A 19 2.96 7.55 -10.19
N VAL A 20 4.30 7.60 -10.13
CA VAL A 20 5.19 6.95 -11.10
C VAL A 20 5.02 5.43 -11.06
N MET A 21 5.04 4.82 -9.86
CA MET A 21 4.88 3.36 -9.70
C MET A 21 3.55 2.84 -10.25
N LEU A 22 2.47 3.60 -10.07
CA LEU A 22 1.12 3.21 -10.46
C LEU A 22 0.72 3.68 -11.86
N GLY A 23 1.59 4.46 -12.54
CA GLY A 23 1.29 5.02 -13.86
C GLY A 23 0.09 5.98 -13.87
N VAL A 24 -0.14 6.69 -12.77
CA VAL A 24 -1.26 7.65 -12.62
C VAL A 24 -0.74 9.06 -12.33
N ARG A 25 -1.63 10.06 -12.38
CA ARG A 25 -1.28 11.43 -12.01
C ARG A 25 -1.22 11.59 -10.48
N ARG A 26 -0.27 12.38 -9.96
CA ARG A 26 -0.13 12.67 -8.53
C ARG A 26 -1.41 13.10 -7.79
N PRO A 27 -2.34 13.91 -8.38
CA PRO A 27 -3.60 14.23 -7.71
C PRO A 27 -4.44 13.00 -7.40
N ARG A 28 -4.50 12.01 -8.31
CA ARG A 28 -5.26 10.77 -8.10
C ARG A 28 -4.73 9.95 -6.92
N VAL A 29 -3.39 9.93 -6.75
CA VAL A 29 -2.75 9.33 -5.57
C VAL A 29 -3.18 10.08 -4.30
N THR A 30 -3.16 11.40 -4.34
CA THR A 30 -3.50 12.23 -3.18
C THR A 30 -4.95 12.04 -2.76
N GLU A 31 -5.88 12.07 -3.70
CA GLU A 31 -7.32 11.83 -3.47
C GLU A 31 -7.55 10.44 -2.86
N THR A 32 -6.92 9.40 -3.43
CA THR A 32 -7.05 8.03 -2.92
C THR A 32 -6.50 7.90 -1.50
N LEU A 33 -5.34 8.49 -1.21
CA LEU A 33 -4.76 8.46 0.13
C LEU A 33 -5.63 9.21 1.14
N HIS A 34 -6.27 10.32 0.77
CA HIS A 34 -7.23 11.00 1.64
C HIS A 34 -8.45 10.13 1.97
N VAL A 35 -8.97 9.36 1.00
CA VAL A 35 -10.07 8.42 1.24
C VAL A 35 -9.64 7.32 2.21
N LEU A 36 -8.47 6.71 2.00
CA LEU A 36 -7.97 5.65 2.87
C LEU A 36 -7.63 6.16 4.28
N GLU A 37 -7.12 7.39 4.40
CA GLU A 37 -6.89 8.05 5.68
C GLU A 37 -8.21 8.39 6.39
N GLY A 38 -9.23 8.86 5.66
CA GLY A 38 -10.57 9.08 6.18
C GLY A 38 -11.26 7.81 6.69
N LYS A 39 -10.92 6.64 6.12
CA LYS A 39 -11.33 5.31 6.62
C LYS A 39 -10.50 4.84 7.82
N GLY A 40 -9.45 5.56 8.21
CA GLY A 40 -8.55 5.18 9.30
C GLY A 40 -7.61 4.03 8.94
N TYR A 41 -7.46 3.72 7.64
CA TYR A 41 -6.61 2.61 7.19
C TYR A 41 -5.14 2.95 7.15
N ILE A 42 -4.84 4.22 6.90
CA ILE A 42 -3.49 4.77 6.84
C ILE A 42 -3.43 6.13 7.54
N ARG A 43 -2.21 6.60 7.80
CA ARG A 43 -1.89 8.00 8.03
C ARG A 43 -0.86 8.45 7.00
N SER A 44 -1.15 9.52 6.26
CA SER A 44 -0.22 10.08 5.29
C SER A 44 0.39 11.38 5.81
N SER A 45 1.71 11.47 5.71
CA SER A 45 2.49 12.67 6.01
C SER A 45 3.51 12.90 4.90
N ARG A 46 4.21 14.03 4.93
CA ARG A 46 5.14 14.37 3.86
C ARG A 46 6.23 13.29 3.72
N GLY A 47 6.18 12.56 2.62
CA GLY A 47 7.15 11.51 2.27
C GLY A 47 7.02 10.21 3.05
N LYS A 48 5.94 10.03 3.82
CA LYS A 48 5.74 8.85 4.66
C LYS A 48 4.26 8.52 4.77
N THR A 49 3.91 7.26 4.48
CA THR A 49 2.58 6.69 4.72
C THR A 49 2.68 5.56 5.73
N THR A 50 1.98 5.67 6.85
CA THR A 50 1.93 4.62 7.88
C THR A 50 0.65 3.81 7.73
N VAL A 51 0.74 2.49 7.69
CA VAL A 51 -0.42 1.60 7.71
C VAL A 51 -0.93 1.44 9.13
N LEU A 52 -2.22 1.73 9.34
CA LEU A 52 -2.89 1.64 10.64
C LEU A 52 -3.80 0.42 10.73
N ASN A 53 -4.50 0.10 9.63
CA ASN A 53 -5.37 -1.06 9.54
C ASN A 53 -5.11 -1.80 8.24
N ARG A 54 -4.23 -2.79 8.31
CA ARG A 54 -3.88 -3.63 7.17
C ARG A 54 -5.03 -4.52 6.72
N VAL A 55 -5.82 -5.06 7.66
CA VAL A 55 -6.97 -5.92 7.33
C VAL A 55 -7.99 -5.13 6.52
N GLY A 56 -8.32 -3.92 6.96
CA GLY A 56 -9.23 -3.01 6.23
C GLY A 56 -8.73 -2.67 4.82
N LEU A 57 -7.42 -2.49 4.61
CA LEU A 57 -6.85 -2.30 3.28
C LEU A 57 -7.04 -3.51 2.36
N ILE A 58 -6.86 -4.72 2.90
CA ILE A 58 -7.01 -5.97 2.13
C ILE A 58 -8.48 -6.20 1.76
N GLU A 59 -9.40 -5.96 2.69
CA GLU A 59 -10.84 -6.07 2.44
C GLU A 59 -11.32 -5.04 1.40
N ASP A 60 -10.89 -3.78 1.52
CA ASP A 60 -11.25 -2.70 0.59
C ASP A 60 -10.62 -2.88 -0.81
N ALA A 61 -9.50 -3.63 -0.89
CA ALA A 61 -8.94 -4.07 -2.16
C ALA A 61 -9.78 -5.13 -2.87
N GLY A 62 -10.89 -5.61 -2.28
CA GLY A 62 -11.95 -6.34 -3.00
C GLY A 62 -11.48 -7.61 -3.71
N GLY A 63 -10.51 -8.33 -3.13
CA GLY A 63 -9.98 -9.58 -3.69
C GLY A 63 -8.85 -9.41 -4.71
N TYR A 64 -8.42 -8.18 -5.01
CA TYR A 64 -7.22 -7.94 -5.83
C TYR A 64 -5.90 -8.18 -5.07
N TYR A 65 -5.98 -8.49 -3.77
CA TYR A 65 -4.83 -8.76 -2.90
C TYR A 65 -4.89 -10.19 -2.36
N GLY A 66 -3.76 -10.89 -2.33
CA GLY A 66 -3.63 -12.20 -1.70
C GLY A 66 -3.07 -13.28 -2.64
N VAL A 67 -3.64 -13.46 -3.83
CA VAL A 67 -3.20 -14.53 -4.76
C VAL A 67 -1.77 -14.28 -5.24
N ALA A 68 -1.48 -13.06 -5.69
CA ALA A 68 -0.14 -12.70 -6.18
C ALA A 68 0.89 -12.68 -5.04
N GLU A 69 0.49 -12.25 -3.84
CA GLU A 69 1.31 -12.28 -2.64
C GLU A 69 1.64 -13.71 -2.21
N GLN A 70 0.66 -14.61 -2.19
CA GLN A 70 0.87 -16.01 -1.83
C GLN A 70 1.84 -16.68 -2.80
N GLU A 71 1.69 -16.42 -4.10
CA GLU A 71 2.61 -16.97 -5.10
C GLU A 71 4.02 -16.40 -4.94
N TYR A 72 4.14 -15.10 -4.65
CA TYR A 72 5.43 -14.49 -4.35
C TYR A 72 6.08 -15.14 -3.11
N GLU A 73 5.33 -15.36 -2.04
CA GLU A 73 5.82 -16.05 -0.84
C GLU A 73 6.25 -17.48 -1.16
N ASN A 74 5.49 -18.23 -1.96
CA ASN A 74 5.85 -19.58 -2.38
C ASN A 74 7.18 -19.61 -3.15
N LEU A 75 7.36 -18.69 -4.09
CA LEU A 75 8.57 -18.59 -4.92
C LEU A 75 9.78 -18.06 -4.15
N MET A 76 9.58 -17.25 -3.12
CA MET A 76 10.67 -16.72 -2.29
C MET A 76 11.02 -17.64 -1.12
N ASN A 77 10.10 -18.51 -0.68
CA ASN A 77 10.32 -19.54 0.34
C ASN A 77 10.86 -20.87 -0.23
N ILE A 78 11.61 -20.81 -1.34
CA ILE A 78 12.33 -22.00 -1.84
C ILE A 78 13.43 -22.35 -0.82
N ILE A 79 13.14 -23.38 -0.02
CA ILE A 79 14.14 -24.33 0.48
C ILE A 79 14.74 -25.07 -0.73
#